data_AF-F3FUV4-F1
#
_entry.id   AF-F3FUV4-F1
#
_cell.length_a   1.000
_cell.length_b   1.000
_cell.length_c   1.000
_cell.angle_alpha   90.00
_cell.angle_beta   90.00
_cell.angle_gamma   90.00
#
_symmetry.space_group_name_H-M   'P 1'
#
loop_
_entity.id
_entity.type
_entity.pdbx_description
1 polymer ?
#
loop_
_entity_poly.entity_id
_entity_poly.type
_entity_poly.pdbx_seq_one_letter_code
_entity_poly.pdbx_strand_id
1 'polypeptide(L)'
;TMVTDVYWQPRDAQILRQRLPLLDWTALLVLHDLDLIDKVISFFGKIAIAKSTMEELAEFTNPFYGSPIRGKCLGLQQILRRHLASILQPSPPDGLSQASKLAQLGRSNTQIVEICAGEPERFRLYSDDYAFRAFCAGESENNGICTLDVLEGLVEVGL
;
A
#
# COMPACT_ATOMS: atom_id res chain seq x y z
N THR A 1 -9.55 -22.75 -23.92
CA THR A 1 -9.03 -22.57 -22.54
C THR A 1 -10.15 -21.94 -21.76
N MET A 2 -10.73 -22.64 -20.79
CA MET A 2 -11.81 -22.06 -19.98
C MET A 2 -11.22 -20.91 -19.20
N VAL A 3 -11.69 -19.69 -19.47
CA VAL A 3 -11.51 -18.56 -18.56
C VAL A 3 -12.34 -18.93 -17.33
N THR A 4 -11.71 -19.47 -16.31
CA THR A 4 -12.31 -19.53 -14.98
C THR A 4 -12.55 -18.08 -14.59
N ASP A 5 -13.82 -17.66 -14.56
CA ASP A 5 -14.21 -16.39 -13.97
C ASP A 5 -13.68 -16.38 -12.53
N VAL A 6 -12.61 -15.62 -12.29
CA VAL A 6 -12.09 -15.37 -10.96
C VAL A 6 -13.04 -14.36 -10.33
N TYR A 7 -14.14 -14.86 -9.76
CA TYR A 7 -15.02 -14.05 -8.94
C TYR A 7 -14.25 -13.64 -7.68
N TRP A 8 -14.04 -12.33 -7.52
CA TRP A 8 -13.53 -11.79 -6.26
C TRP A 8 -14.41 -12.28 -5.10
N GLN A 9 -13.78 -12.67 -4.00
CA GLN A 9 -14.44 -13.12 -2.78
C GLN A 9 -13.95 -12.26 -1.62
N PRO A 10 -14.86 -11.80 -0.75
CA PRO A 10 -14.48 -11.02 0.41
C PRO A 10 -13.57 -11.83 1.33
N ARG A 11 -12.56 -11.16 1.89
CA ARG A 11 -11.67 -11.75 2.90
C ARG A 11 -12.17 -11.36 4.28
N ASP A 12 -12.22 -12.34 5.17
CA ASP A 12 -12.58 -12.17 6.57
C ASP A 12 -11.67 -11.13 7.27
N ALA A 13 -12.28 -10.28 8.11
CA ALA A 13 -11.60 -9.19 8.79
C ALA A 13 -10.46 -9.66 9.72
N GLN A 14 -10.56 -10.84 10.32
CA GLN A 14 -9.48 -11.44 11.10
C GLN A 14 -8.29 -11.79 10.20
N ILE A 15 -8.54 -12.38 9.02
CA ILE A 15 -7.49 -12.71 8.04
C ILE A 15 -6.80 -11.45 7.50
N LEU A 16 -7.55 -10.38 7.29
CA LEU A 16 -6.99 -9.09 6.87
C LEU A 16 -6.00 -8.55 7.90
N ARG A 17 -6.35 -8.59 9.19
CA ARG A 17 -5.54 -8.03 10.29
C ARG A 17 -4.30 -8.83 10.66
N GLN A 18 -4.10 -10.03 10.12
CA GLN A 18 -2.94 -10.89 10.47
C GLN A 18 -1.58 -10.30 10.07
N ARG A 19 -1.54 -9.44 9.04
CA ARG A 19 -0.30 -8.85 8.51
C ARG A 19 -0.43 -7.34 8.41
N LEU A 20 0.68 -6.62 8.57
CA LEU A 20 0.67 -5.17 8.41
C LEU A 20 0.44 -4.83 6.94
N PRO A 21 -0.56 -4.01 6.61
CA PRO A 21 -0.76 -3.58 5.24
C PRO A 21 0.37 -2.62 4.83
N LEU A 22 1.06 -2.92 3.73
CA LEU A 22 2.05 -2.06 3.10
C LEU A 22 1.39 -1.33 1.95
N LEU A 23 1.09 -0.05 2.17
CA LEU A 23 0.34 0.77 1.21
C LEU A 23 1.27 1.33 0.15
N ASP A 24 0.85 1.18 -1.11
CA ASP A 24 1.45 1.89 -2.23
C ASP A 24 0.74 3.22 -2.53
N TRP A 25 1.20 3.92 -3.57
CA TRP A 25 0.59 5.16 -4.02
C TRP A 25 -0.89 5.02 -4.39
N THR A 26 -1.27 3.92 -5.05
CA THR A 26 -2.65 3.76 -5.51
C THR A 26 -3.61 3.61 -4.33
N ALA A 27 -3.26 2.79 -3.34
CA ALA A 27 -4.03 2.65 -2.11
C ALA A 27 -4.10 3.98 -1.34
N LEU A 28 -2.99 4.70 -1.19
CA LEU A 28 -2.99 5.99 -0.49
C LEU A 28 -3.89 7.03 -1.16
N LEU A 29 -3.88 7.10 -2.49
CA LEU A 29 -4.69 8.05 -3.25
C LEU A 29 -6.18 7.69 -3.24
N VAL A 30 -6.51 6.40 -3.34
CA VAL A 30 -7.89 5.91 -3.26
C VAL A 30 -8.47 6.13 -1.86
N LEU A 31 -7.72 5.75 -0.81
CA LEU A 31 -8.14 5.96 0.57
C LEU A 31 -8.30 7.43 0.93
N HIS A 32 -7.47 8.31 0.36
CA HIS A 32 -7.63 9.75 0.51
C HIS A 32 -8.93 10.25 -0.14
N ASP A 33 -9.21 9.83 -1.38
CA ASP A 33 -10.43 10.27 -2.09
C ASP A 33 -11.72 9.80 -1.41
N LEU A 34 -11.66 8.63 -0.76
CA LEU A 34 -12.80 8.04 -0.06
C LEU A 34 -12.89 8.43 1.44
N ASP A 35 -11.96 9.25 1.94
CA ASP A 35 -11.88 9.62 3.36
C ASP A 35 -11.85 8.40 4.31
N LEU A 36 -11.04 7.40 3.94
CA LEU A 36 -10.93 6.11 4.63
C LEU A 36 -9.64 5.94 5.42
N ILE A 37 -8.63 6.82 5.27
CA ILE A 37 -7.31 6.65 5.92
C ILE A 37 -7.43 6.46 7.44
N ASP A 38 -8.21 7.31 8.12
CA ASP A 38 -8.40 7.24 9.57
C ASP A 38 -9.04 5.89 9.99
N LYS A 39 -10.00 5.40 9.19
CA LYS A 39 -10.70 4.13 9.42
C LYS A 39 -9.78 2.92 9.20
N VAL A 40 -8.98 2.95 8.14
CA VAL A 40 -8.00 1.91 7.84
C VAL A 40 -6.96 1.82 8.95
N ILE A 41 -6.42 2.95 9.40
CA ILE A 41 -5.44 2.96 10.50
C ILE A 41 -6.08 2.43 11.79
N SER A 42 -7.33 2.79 12.10
CA SER A 42 -8.05 2.23 13.24
C SER A 42 -8.28 0.72 13.12
N PHE A 43 -8.60 0.24 11.91
CA PHE A 43 -8.93 -1.16 11.66
C PHE A 43 -7.71 -2.09 11.78
N PHE A 44 -6.55 -1.66 11.29
CA PHE A 44 -5.30 -2.41 11.38
C PHE A 44 -4.47 -2.07 12.63
N GLY A 45 -4.76 -0.94 13.29
CA GLY A 45 -3.98 -0.37 14.39
C GLY A 45 -2.67 0.27 13.93
N LYS A 46 -1.97 -0.35 12.98
CA LYS A 46 -0.78 0.19 12.31
C LYS A 46 -0.81 -0.11 10.82
N ILE A 47 -0.22 0.78 10.04
CA ILE A 47 0.00 0.59 8.61
C ILE A 47 1.49 0.75 8.30
N ALA A 48 1.92 0.23 7.16
CA ALA A 48 3.26 0.46 6.65
C ALA A 48 3.20 1.27 5.36
N ILE A 49 4.11 2.23 5.22
CA ILE A 49 4.32 3.00 3.99
C ILE A 49 5.83 3.02 3.75
N ALA A 50 6.28 2.55 2.59
CA ALA A 50 7.70 2.53 2.27
C ALA A 50 8.34 3.93 2.44
N LYS A 51 9.57 3.97 2.97
CA LYS A 51 10.29 5.23 3.18
C LYS A 51 10.39 6.06 1.89
N SER A 52 10.68 5.44 0.76
CA SER A 52 10.74 6.11 -0.55
C SER A 52 9.41 6.71 -0.98
N THR A 53 8.27 6.10 -0.60
CA THR A 53 6.93 6.67 -0.84
C THR A 53 6.68 7.91 0.01
N MET A 54 7.11 7.91 1.26
CA MET A 54 7.04 9.10 2.11
C MET A 54 7.96 10.22 1.62
N GLU A 55 9.14 9.89 1.09
CA GLU A 55 10.07 10.84 0.47
C GLU A 55 9.48 11.45 -0.82
N GLU A 56 8.93 10.62 -1.71
CA GLU A 56 8.25 11.09 -2.92
C GLU A 56 7.03 11.99 -2.58
N LEU A 57 6.28 11.67 -1.52
CA LEU A 57 5.20 12.54 -1.03
C LEU A 57 5.73 13.91 -0.58
N ALA A 58 6.88 13.95 0.09
CA ALA A 58 7.51 15.21 0.47
C ALA A 58 7.97 16.01 -0.76
N GLU A 59 8.50 15.34 -1.80
CA GLU A 59 8.87 15.96 -3.07
C GLU A 59 7.64 16.56 -3.79
N PHE A 60 6.52 15.83 -3.89
CA PHE A 60 5.32 16.31 -4.57
C PHE A 60 4.57 17.43 -3.85
N THR A 61 4.78 17.57 -2.54
CA THR A 61 4.22 18.70 -1.76
C THR A 61 5.07 19.96 -1.85
N ASN A 62 6.34 19.82 -2.25
CA ASN A 62 7.28 20.91 -2.32
C ASN A 62 6.91 21.89 -3.47
N PRO A 63 6.72 23.20 -3.19
CA PRO A 63 6.35 24.20 -4.19
C PRO A 63 7.27 24.26 -5.41
N PHE A 64 8.55 23.92 -5.25
CA PHE A 64 9.55 24.01 -6.32
C PHE A 64 9.39 22.95 -7.41
N TYR A 65 8.69 21.84 -7.13
CA TYR A 65 8.54 20.74 -8.09
C TYR A 65 7.35 20.90 -9.04
N GLY A 66 6.49 21.93 -8.84
CA GLY A 66 5.42 22.27 -9.78
C GLY A 66 4.40 21.15 -10.06
N SER A 67 4.26 20.18 -9.16
CA SER A 67 3.44 18.99 -9.40
C SER A 67 1.94 19.32 -9.58
N PRO A 68 1.27 18.85 -10.65
CA PRO A 68 -0.17 19.05 -10.84
C PRO A 68 -1.02 18.42 -9.73
N ILE A 69 -0.49 17.39 -9.06
CA ILE A 69 -1.16 16.67 -7.97
C ILE A 69 -0.83 17.24 -6.58
N ARG A 70 -0.09 18.36 -6.50
CA ARG A 70 0.39 18.95 -5.24
C ARG A 70 -0.72 19.15 -4.21
N GLY A 71 -1.90 19.62 -4.62
CA GLY A 71 -3.04 19.82 -3.72
C GLY A 71 -3.47 18.53 -3.02
N LYS A 72 -3.60 17.45 -3.79
CA LYS A 72 -3.96 16.12 -3.26
C LYS A 72 -2.86 15.56 -2.36
N CYS A 73 -1.60 15.68 -2.77
CA CYS A 73 -0.45 15.27 -1.95
C CYS A 73 -0.35 16.06 -0.64
N LEU A 74 -0.70 17.35 -0.64
CA LEU A 74 -0.74 18.16 0.58
C LEU A 74 -1.82 17.68 1.54
N GLY A 75 -3.03 17.38 1.04
CA GLY A 75 -4.12 16.80 1.83
C GLY A 75 -3.71 15.47 2.43
N LEU A 76 -3.17 14.56 1.62
CA LEU A 76 -2.66 13.26 2.06
C LEU A 76 -1.56 13.42 3.12
N GLN A 77 -0.58 14.32 2.91
CA GLN A 77 0.48 14.57 3.89
C GLN A 77 -0.07 15.09 5.22
N GLN A 78 -1.08 15.98 5.20
CA GLN A 78 -1.70 16.49 6.42
C GLN A 78 -2.39 15.37 7.20
N ILE A 79 -3.13 14.49 6.52
CA ILE A 79 -3.80 13.35 7.16
C ILE A 79 -2.78 12.39 7.77
N LEU A 80 -1.78 11.96 6.98
CA LEU A 80 -0.75 11.02 7.44
C LEU A 80 0.08 11.57 8.61
N ARG A 81 0.35 12.89 8.63
CA ARG A 81 1.06 13.55 9.75
C ARG A 81 0.39 13.35 11.10
N ARG A 82 -0.95 13.30 11.14
CA ARG A 82 -1.71 13.07 12.38
C ARG A 82 -1.52 11.65 12.93
N HIS A 83 -1.10 10.71 12.07
CA HIS A 83 -1.00 9.28 12.38
C HIS A 83 0.43 8.74 12.32
N LEU A 84 1.46 9.60 12.36
CA LEU A 84 2.86 9.15 12.23
C LEU A 84 3.26 8.05 13.23
N ALA A 85 2.70 8.07 14.45
CA ALA A 85 2.97 7.03 15.45
C ALA A 85 2.44 5.64 15.06
N SER A 86 1.45 5.59 14.17
CA SER A 86 0.83 4.37 13.65
C SER A 86 1.36 3.97 12.26
N ILE A 87 2.26 4.75 11.67
CA ILE A 87 2.86 4.49 10.36
C ILE A 87 4.28 3.94 10.55
N LEU A 88 4.49 2.69 10.17
CA LEU A 88 5.82 2.12 10.01
C LEU A 88 6.40 2.52 8.66
N GLN A 89 7.68 2.92 8.63
CA GLN A 89 8.40 3.26 7.40
C GLN A 89 9.50 2.23 7.11
N PRO A 90 9.14 1.03 6.63
CA PRO A 90 10.11 -0.01 6.33
C PRO A 90 11.05 0.42 5.20
N SER A 91 12.24 -0.18 5.23
CA SER A 91 13.22 -0.17 4.14
C SER A 91 13.51 -1.63 3.75
N PRO A 92 14.03 -1.88 2.54
CA PRO A 92 14.39 -3.23 2.10
C PRO A 92 15.37 -3.87 3.10
N PRO A 93 15.28 -5.18 3.33
CA PRO A 93 16.29 -5.89 4.11
C PRO A 93 17.66 -5.81 3.41
N ASP A 94 18.72 -5.76 4.21
CA ASP A 94 20.09 -5.69 3.71
C ASP A 94 20.40 -6.88 2.79
N GLY A 95 21.01 -6.61 1.63
CA GLY A 95 21.46 -7.63 0.67
C GLY A 95 20.42 -8.09 -0.36
N LEU A 96 19.19 -7.58 -0.33
CA LEU A 96 18.13 -7.92 -1.31
C LEU A 96 17.90 -6.86 -2.40
N SER A 97 18.77 -5.85 -2.53
CA SER A 97 18.55 -4.79 -3.51
C SER A 97 18.65 -5.34 -4.95
N GLN A 98 17.50 -5.38 -5.63
CA GLN A 98 17.35 -5.68 -7.05
C GLN A 98 17.03 -4.39 -7.82
N ALA A 99 17.37 -3.22 -7.25
CA ALA A 99 17.04 -1.91 -7.79
C ALA A 99 17.43 -1.73 -9.27
N SER A 100 18.52 -2.36 -9.73
CA SER A 100 18.92 -2.32 -11.14
C SER A 100 17.97 -3.07 -12.08
N LYS A 101 17.39 -4.20 -11.64
CA LYS A 101 16.40 -4.97 -12.42
C LYS A 101 15.01 -4.34 -12.37
N LEU A 102 14.69 -3.64 -11.28
CA LEU A 102 13.38 -3.06 -11.01
C LEU A 102 13.29 -1.56 -11.33
N ALA A 103 14.34 -0.98 -11.95
CA ALA A 103 14.45 0.46 -12.17
C ALA A 103 13.26 1.08 -12.91
N GLN A 104 12.56 0.31 -13.75
CA GLN A 104 11.40 0.76 -14.52
C GLN A 104 10.15 1.01 -13.66
N LEU A 105 10.10 0.49 -12.43
CA LEU A 105 8.95 0.63 -11.53
C LEU A 105 8.94 1.96 -10.76
N GLY A 106 10.07 2.67 -10.74
CA GLY A 106 10.26 3.85 -9.89
C GLY A 106 10.60 3.49 -8.44
N ARG A 107 11.18 4.45 -7.72
CA ARG A 107 11.81 4.21 -6.40
C ARG A 107 10.83 3.66 -5.35
N SER A 108 9.62 4.20 -5.28
CA SER A 108 8.57 3.70 -4.38
C SER A 108 8.24 2.23 -4.61
N ASN A 109 7.86 1.89 -5.84
CA ASN A 109 7.39 0.54 -6.14
C ASN A 109 8.53 -0.48 -6.07
N THR A 110 9.75 -0.12 -6.47
CA THR A 110 10.94 -0.95 -6.27
C THR A 110 11.11 -1.32 -4.80
N GLN A 111 11.04 -0.34 -3.89
CA GLN A 111 11.20 -0.59 -2.46
C GLN A 111 10.08 -1.46 -1.90
N ILE A 112 8.83 -1.25 -2.33
CA ILE A 112 7.69 -2.08 -1.92
C ILE A 112 7.89 -3.54 -2.35
N VAL A 113 8.31 -3.77 -3.59
CA VAL A 113 8.61 -5.13 -4.10
C VAL A 113 9.67 -5.81 -3.24
N GLU A 114 10.77 -5.12 -2.93
CA GLU A 114 11.86 -5.68 -2.13
C GLU A 114 11.41 -5.98 -0.68
N ILE A 115 10.58 -5.12 -0.07
CA ILE A 115 10.03 -5.35 1.28
C ILE A 115 9.08 -6.55 1.28
N CYS A 116 8.17 -6.64 0.30
CA CYS A 116 7.23 -7.77 0.20
C CYS A 116 7.96 -9.09 -0.02
N ALA A 117 9.02 -9.10 -0.84
CA ALA A 117 9.83 -10.30 -1.07
C ALA A 117 10.69 -10.68 0.16
N GLY A 118 11.18 -9.69 0.90
CA GLY A 118 12.05 -9.90 2.06
C GLY A 118 11.32 -10.30 3.34
N GLU A 119 10.10 -9.80 3.54
CA GLU A 119 9.31 -10.02 4.76
C GLU A 119 7.83 -10.39 4.48
N PRO A 120 7.56 -11.45 3.70
CA PRO A 120 6.20 -11.80 3.24
C PRO A 120 5.23 -12.20 4.37
N GLU A 121 5.76 -12.70 5.48
CA GLU A 121 4.99 -13.05 6.68
C GLU A 121 4.62 -11.82 7.53
N ARG A 122 5.33 -10.70 7.37
CA ARG A 122 5.11 -9.48 8.13
C ARG A 122 4.22 -8.50 7.39
N PHE A 123 4.52 -8.30 6.10
CA PHE A 123 3.84 -7.32 5.27
C PHE A 123 2.91 -7.99 4.28
N ARG A 124 1.74 -7.36 4.09
CA ARG A 124 0.82 -7.68 3.01
C ARG A 124 0.71 -6.46 2.12
N LEU A 125 0.96 -6.61 0.82
CA LEU A 125 0.78 -5.52 -0.13
C LEU A 125 -0.67 -5.05 -0.10
N TYR A 126 -0.88 -3.76 0.14
CA TYR A 126 -2.13 -3.07 -0.05
C TYR A 126 -1.98 -2.11 -1.23
N SER A 127 -2.57 -2.48 -2.35
CA SER A 127 -2.53 -1.71 -3.59
C SER A 127 -3.87 -1.83 -4.30
N ASP A 128 -4.36 -0.76 -4.91
CA ASP A 128 -5.53 -0.81 -5.79
C ASP A 128 -5.17 -1.15 -7.24
N ASP A 129 -3.88 -1.20 -7.59
CA ASP A 129 -3.38 -1.69 -8.87
C ASP A 129 -3.25 -3.22 -8.88
N TYR A 130 -4.18 -3.89 -9.58
CA TYR A 130 -4.16 -5.34 -9.72
C TYR A 130 -2.89 -5.86 -10.41
N ALA A 131 -2.39 -5.17 -11.43
CA ALA A 131 -1.20 -5.59 -12.15
C ALA A 131 0.04 -5.52 -11.25
N PHE A 132 0.13 -4.49 -10.40
CA PHE A 132 1.20 -4.38 -9.42
C PHE A 132 1.12 -5.45 -8.34
N ARG A 133 -0.09 -5.78 -7.85
CA ARG A 133 -0.28 -6.91 -6.92
C ARG A 133 0.16 -8.24 -7.53
N ALA A 134 -0.23 -8.50 -8.79
CA ALA A 134 0.18 -9.70 -9.50
C ALA A 134 1.71 -9.74 -9.74
N PHE A 135 2.32 -8.61 -10.09
CA PHE A 135 3.77 -8.49 -10.24
C PHE A 135 4.51 -8.84 -8.94
N CYS A 136 4.06 -8.30 -7.81
CA CYS A 136 4.69 -8.56 -6.51
C CYS A 136 4.51 -10.00 -6.02
N ALA A 137 3.42 -10.66 -6.42
CA ALA A 137 3.19 -12.07 -6.09
C ALA A 137 4.11 -13.01 -6.90
N GLY A 138 4.48 -12.63 -8.12
CA GLY A 138 5.32 -13.44 -9.01
C GLY A 138 4.64 -14.78 -9.34
N GLU A 139 5.31 -15.90 -9.02
CA GLU A 139 4.76 -17.26 -9.18
C GLU A 139 3.90 -17.72 -7.98
N SER A 140 3.90 -16.94 -6.89
CA SER A 140 3.09 -17.25 -5.71
C SER A 140 1.64 -16.79 -5.89
N GLU A 141 0.74 -17.33 -5.08
CA GLU A 141 -0.64 -16.87 -5.04
C GLU A 141 -0.71 -15.38 -4.67
N ASN A 142 -1.51 -14.60 -5.42
CA ASN A 142 -1.67 -13.18 -5.15
C ASN A 142 -2.39 -12.97 -3.81
N ASN A 143 -1.59 -12.66 -2.80
CA ASN A 143 -2.05 -12.48 -1.44
C ASN A 143 -2.08 -11.00 -1.02
N GLY A 144 -1.97 -10.08 -1.99
CA GLY A 144 -2.21 -8.66 -1.78
C GLY A 144 -3.69 -8.36 -1.58
N ILE A 145 -3.99 -7.19 -1.04
CA ILE A 145 -5.34 -6.67 -0.80
C ILE A 145 -5.52 -5.32 -1.49
N CYS A 146 -6.77 -4.96 -1.77
CA CYS A 146 -7.17 -3.65 -2.28
C CYS A 146 -8.24 -3.00 -1.38
N THR A 147 -8.68 -1.79 -1.75
CA THR A 147 -9.62 -1.02 -0.94
C THR A 147 -10.96 -1.73 -0.79
N LEU A 148 -11.38 -2.50 -1.80
CA LEU A 148 -12.61 -3.28 -1.74
C LEU A 148 -12.53 -4.38 -0.66
N ASP A 149 -11.41 -5.09 -0.54
CA ASP A 149 -11.22 -6.09 0.52
C ASP A 149 -11.34 -5.46 1.92
N VAL A 150 -10.75 -4.28 2.09
CA VAL A 150 -10.76 -3.59 3.37
C VAL A 150 -12.15 -3.04 3.69
N LEU A 151 -12.89 -2.51 2.71
CA LEU A 151 -14.27 -2.05 2.92
C LEU A 151 -15.16 -3.17 3.45
N GLU A 152 -15.08 -4.37 2.89
CA GLU A 152 -15.82 -5.53 3.42
C GLU A 152 -15.44 -5.83 4.87
N GLY A 153 -14.13 -5.86 5.16
CA GLY A 153 -13.65 -6.08 6.52
C GLY A 153 -14.11 -5.00 7.51
N LEU A 154 -14.22 -3.74 7.06
CA LEU A 154 -14.76 -2.64 7.87
C LEU A 154 -16.26 -2.83 8.14
N VAL A 155 -17.04 -3.18 7.11
CA VAL A 155 -18.48 -3.48 7.23
C VAL A 155 -18.71 -4.64 8.20
N GLU A 156 -17.90 -5.71 8.10
CA GLU A 156 -17.97 -6.87 8.98
C GLU A 156 -17.83 -6.51 10.46
N VAL A 157 -17.01 -5.50 10.79
CA VAL A 157 -16.77 -5.06 12.17
C VAL A 157 -17.61 -3.85 12.60
N GLY A 158 -18.61 -3.48 11.82
CA GLY A 158 -19.60 -2.47 12.17
C GLY A 158 -19.17 -1.03 11.89
N LEU A 159 -18.35 -0.83 10.86
CA LEU A 159 -18.13 0.47 10.23
C LEU A 159 -19.17 0.75 9.15
#